data_AF-A0A317YKG3-F1
#
_entry.id   AF-A0A317YKG3-F1
#
_cell.length_a   1.000
_cell.length_b   1.000
_cell.length_c   1.000
_cell.angle_alpha   90.00
_cell.angle_beta   90.00
_cell.angle_gamma   90.00
#
_symmetry.space_group_name_H-M   'P 1'
#
loop_
_entity.id
_entity.type
_entity.pdbx_description
1 polymer ?
#
loop_
_entity_poly.entity_id
_entity_poly.type
_entity_poly.pdbx_seq_one_letter_code
_entity_poly.pdbx_strand_id
1 'polypeptide(L)'
;PIQKNNTVIRRSIIPPLVMIALTVVIFLVRPIGIYILMMIGMSTVTIVFGITTYFSEKKKYNKDVEKREKDYKAYLDNKSKEINKAIKAQRFSLNYHYPTVAEIKDIVETKAPRIYEKTSHHHDFLHYKLG
;
A
#
# COMPACT_ATOMS: atom_id res chain seq x y z
N PRO A 1 2.75 -1.39 8.59
CA PRO A 1 4.07 -0.95 8.05
C PRO A 1 4.91 -2.20 7.72
N ILE A 2 5.67 -2.25 6.61
CA ILE A 2 6.56 -3.42 6.37
C ILE A 2 7.69 -3.22 7.37
N GLN A 3 7.71 -4.05 8.41
CA GLN A 3 8.73 -3.97 9.45
C GLN A 3 9.94 -4.80 9.00
N LYS A 4 11.12 -4.18 9.08
CA LYS A 4 12.38 -4.89 8.86
C LYS A 4 12.58 -5.87 10.00
N ASN A 5 12.44 -7.16 9.73
CA ASN A 5 12.50 -8.18 10.77
C ASN A 5 13.95 -8.49 11.18
N ASN A 6 14.53 -7.63 12.01
CA ASN A 6 15.87 -7.81 12.56
C ASN A 6 15.94 -8.94 13.61
N THR A 7 14.79 -9.48 14.04
CA THR A 7 14.71 -10.49 15.10
C THR A 7 14.83 -11.92 14.59
N VAL A 8 14.73 -12.15 13.27
CA VAL A 8 14.73 -13.51 12.68
C VAL A 8 16.06 -14.20 12.87
N ILE A 9 17.17 -13.49 12.65
CA ILE A 9 18.50 -14.04 12.90
C ILE A 9 18.63 -14.46 14.37
N ARG A 10 18.19 -13.61 15.30
CA ARG A 10 18.23 -13.88 16.73
C ARG A 10 17.34 -15.08 17.09
N ARG A 11 16.11 -15.15 16.57
CA ARG A 11 15.17 -16.25 16.84
C ARG A 11 15.63 -17.58 16.25
N SER A 12 16.34 -17.57 15.13
CA SER A 12 16.85 -18.77 14.47
C SER A 12 18.17 -19.28 15.06
N ILE A 13 18.98 -18.42 15.71
CA ILE A 13 20.29 -18.79 16.28
C ILE A 13 20.22 -19.09 17.79
N ILE A 14 19.25 -18.51 18.53
CA ILE A 14 19.10 -18.78 19.98
C ILE A 14 18.90 -20.28 20.30
N PRO A 15 17.99 -21.02 19.63
CA PRO A 15 17.77 -22.43 19.96
C PRO A 15 19.01 -23.32 19.81
N PRO A 16 19.78 -23.28 18.70
CA PRO A 16 21.00 -24.09 18.59
C PRO A 16 22.10 -23.66 19.57
N LEU A 17 22.21 -22.37 19.93
CA LEU A 17 23.14 -21.93 20.98
C LEU A 17 22.81 -22.53 22.35
N VAL A 18 21.53 -22.52 22.75
CA VAL A 18 21.07 -23.12 24.00
C VAL A 18 21.31 -24.63 23.97
N MET A 19 21.08 -25.28 22.83
CA MET A 19 21.36 -26.72 22.69
C MET A 19 22.84 -27.04 22.89
N ILE A 20 23.77 -26.30 22.27
CA ILE A 20 25.22 -26.52 22.44
C ILE A 20 25.61 -26.40 23.92
N ALA A 21 25.11 -25.39 24.62
CA ALA A 21 25.38 -25.21 26.05
C ALA A 21 24.86 -26.40 26.89
N LEU A 22 23.65 -26.88 26.61
CA LEU A 22 23.07 -28.06 27.26
C LEU A 22 23.88 -29.33 26.95
N THR A 23 24.36 -29.50 25.72
CA THR A 23 25.20 -30.64 25.33
C THR A 23 26.48 -30.68 26.15
N VAL A 24 27.15 -29.53 26.35
CA VAL A 24 28.39 -29.43 27.15
C VAL A 24 28.13 -29.79 28.61
N VAL A 25 27.02 -29.32 29.19
CA VAL A 25 26.64 -29.65 30.58
C VAL A 25 26.37 -31.15 30.73
N ILE A 26 25.62 -31.76 29.80
CA ILE A 26 25.29 -33.18 29.82
C ILE A 26 26.56 -34.05 29.65
N PHE A 27 27.47 -33.62 28.77
CA PHE A 27 28.73 -34.33 28.51
C PHE A 27 29.59 -34.47 29.77
N LEU A 28 29.65 -33.43 30.61
CA LEU A 28 30.39 -33.46 31.88
C LEU A 28 29.80 -34.46 32.89
N VAL A 29 28.50 -34.75 32.81
CA VAL A 29 27.80 -35.65 33.75
C VAL A 29 27.82 -37.10 33.26
N ARG A 30 27.54 -37.35 31.97
CA ARG A 30 27.57 -38.70 31.36
C ARG A 30 27.92 -38.65 29.87
N PRO A 31 29.11 -39.12 29.45
CA PRO A 31 29.49 -39.16 28.04
C PRO A 31 28.87 -40.37 27.32
N ILE A 32 27.69 -40.19 26.70
CA ILE A 32 27.09 -41.17 25.78
C ILE A 32 27.38 -40.71 24.34
N GLY A 33 28.35 -41.35 23.66
CA GLY A 33 28.92 -40.86 22.40
C GLY A 33 27.93 -40.67 21.24
N ILE A 34 26.91 -41.54 21.13
CA ILE A 34 25.93 -41.47 20.02
C ILE A 34 25.04 -40.22 20.12
N TYR A 35 24.69 -39.79 21.34
CA TYR A 35 23.81 -38.65 21.56
C TYR A 35 24.44 -37.33 21.08
N ILE A 36 25.75 -37.18 21.26
CA ILE A 36 26.51 -35.98 20.87
C ILE A 36 26.48 -35.80 19.34
N LEU A 37 26.63 -36.90 18.58
CA LEU A 37 26.59 -36.86 17.12
C LEU A 37 25.22 -36.40 16.59
N MET A 38 24.13 -36.88 17.21
CA MET A 38 22.77 -36.45 16.85
C MET A 38 22.52 -34.96 17.16
N MET A 39 22.97 -34.48 18.32
CA MET A 39 22.82 -33.08 18.73
C MET A 39 23.62 -32.13 17.81
N ILE A 40 24.85 -32.51 17.46
CA ILE A 40 25.67 -31.75 16.52
C ILE A 40 24.98 -31.70 15.15
N GLY A 41 24.44 -32.83 14.67
CA GLY A 41 23.70 -32.90 13.40
C GLY A 41 22.46 -32.01 13.36
N MET A 42 21.62 -32.00 14.41
CA MET A 42 20.46 -31.10 14.47
C MET A 42 20.87 -29.62 14.54
N SER A 43 21.93 -29.31 15.30
CA SER A 43 22.42 -27.94 15.45
C SER A 43 22.90 -27.36 14.12
N THR A 44 23.69 -28.12 13.35
CA THR A 44 24.16 -27.69 12.02
C THR A 44 23.01 -27.47 11.05
N VAL A 45 22.04 -28.38 10.98
CA VAL A 45 20.84 -28.21 10.14
C VAL A 45 20.08 -26.93 10.51
N THR A 46 19.90 -26.67 11.80
CA THR A 46 19.19 -25.48 12.30
C THR A 46 19.93 -24.19 11.95
N ILE A 47 21.26 -24.16 12.10
CA ILE A 47 22.09 -23.00 11.73
C ILE A 47 21.97 -22.72 10.22
N VAL A 48 22.11 -23.74 9.39
CA VAL A 48 21.99 -23.61 7.92
C VAL A 48 20.59 -23.11 7.53
N PHE A 49 19.54 -23.65 8.16
CA PHE A 49 18.18 -23.20 7.93
C PHE A 49 17.97 -21.74 8.36
N GLY A 50 18.55 -21.32 9.50
CA GLY A 50 18.51 -19.94 9.97
C GLY A 50 19.16 -18.95 9.00
N ILE A 51 20.32 -19.31 8.43
CA ILE A 51 21.04 -18.48 7.45
C ILE A 51 20.23 -18.36 6.15
N THR A 52 19.77 -19.48 5.60
CA THR A 52 18.99 -19.49 4.35
C THR A 52 17.68 -18.72 4.50
N THR A 53 17.00 -18.85 5.65
CA THR A 53 15.80 -18.09 5.99
C THR A 53 16.08 -16.59 6.04
N TYR A 54 17.20 -16.16 6.66
CA TYR A 54 17.56 -14.74 6.71
C TYR A 54 17.71 -14.12 5.31
N PHE A 55 18.42 -14.78 4.40
CA PHE A 55 18.57 -14.29 3.03
C PHE A 55 17.25 -14.26 2.27
N SER A 56 16.42 -15.29 2.44
CA SER A 56 15.08 -15.36 1.84
C SER A 56 14.19 -14.21 2.33
N GLU A 57 14.15 -13.97 3.63
CA GLU A 57 13.36 -12.88 4.22
C GLU A 57 13.87 -11.50 3.81
N LYS A 58 15.19 -11.30 3.75
CA LYS A 58 15.78 -10.06 3.25
C LYS A 58 15.35 -9.78 1.81
N LYS A 59 15.37 -10.81 0.95
CA LYS A 59 14.89 -10.71 -0.44
C LYS A 59 13.39 -10.41 -0.50
N LYS A 60 12.59 -11.07 0.34
CA LYS A 60 11.14 -10.84 0.43
C LYS A 60 10.82 -9.41 0.87
N TYR A 61 11.49 -8.91 1.92
CA TYR A 61 11.34 -7.55 2.41
C TYR A 61 11.56 -6.51 1.30
N ASN A 62 12.66 -6.64 0.56
CA ASN A 62 12.95 -5.71 -0.54
C ASN A 62 11.87 -5.73 -1.63
N LYS A 63 11.40 -6.93 -2.01
CA LYS A 63 10.30 -7.08 -2.98
C LYS A 63 8.98 -6.48 -2.49
N ASP A 64 8.65 -6.68 -1.22
CA ASP A 64 7.41 -6.17 -0.63
C ASP A 64 7.44 -4.63 -0.55
N VAL A 65 8.60 -4.04 -0.27
CA VAL A 65 8.79 -2.58 -0.27
C VAL A 65 8.62 -2.00 -1.67
N GLU A 66 9.32 -2.56 -2.66
CA GLU A 66 9.22 -2.13 -4.06
C GLU A 66 7.78 -2.26 -4.59
N LYS A 67 7.12 -3.38 -4.30
CA LYS A 67 5.72 -3.61 -4.68
C LYS A 67 4.80 -2.57 -4.06
N ARG A 68 4.96 -2.28 -2.76
CA ARG A 68 4.15 -1.26 -2.07
C ARG A 68 4.30 0.11 -2.74
N GLU A 69 5.54 0.54 -3.02
CA GLU A 69 5.77 1.84 -3.63
C GLU A 69 5.11 1.93 -5.01
N LYS A 70 5.24 0.88 -5.82
CA LYS A 70 4.59 0.80 -7.12
C LYS A 70 3.06 0.87 -7.01
N ASP A 71 2.47 0.04 -6.14
CA ASP A 71 1.02 -0.05 -5.97
C ASP A 71 0.46 1.26 -5.42
N TYR A 72 1.14 1.89 -4.46
CA TYR A 72 0.72 3.17 -3.89
C TYR A 72 0.82 4.31 -4.91
N LYS A 73 1.88 4.35 -5.72
CA LYS A 73 2.00 5.34 -6.79
C LYS A 73 0.91 5.17 -7.85
N ALA A 74 0.58 3.94 -8.22
CA ALA A 74 -0.52 3.65 -9.13
C ALA A 74 -1.87 4.08 -8.54
N TYR A 75 -2.09 3.84 -7.23
CA TYR A 75 -3.28 4.31 -6.52
C TYR A 75 -3.40 5.84 -6.55
N LEU A 76 -2.32 6.57 -6.26
CA LEU A 76 -2.31 8.03 -6.29
C LEU A 76 -2.61 8.59 -7.69
N ASP A 77 -2.04 7.99 -8.73
CA ASP A 77 -2.32 8.37 -10.12
C ASP A 77 -3.79 8.15 -10.48
N ASN A 78 -4.34 6.98 -10.14
CA ASN A 78 -5.75 6.68 -10.36
C ASN A 78 -6.68 7.64 -9.60
N LYS A 79 -6.37 7.94 -8.34
CA LYS A 79 -7.17 8.87 -7.54
C LYS A 79 -7.11 10.29 -8.08
N SER A 80 -5.94 10.72 -8.55
CA SER A 80 -5.77 12.02 -9.23
C SER A 80 -6.63 12.09 -10.49
N LYS A 81 -6.66 11.03 -11.31
CA LYS A 81 -7.53 10.97 -12.50
C LYS A 81 -9.02 11.04 -12.16
N GLU A 82 -9.44 10.32 -11.12
CA GLU A 82 -10.82 10.34 -10.64
C GLU A 82 -11.25 11.73 -10.19
N ILE A 83 -10.43 12.40 -9.37
CA ILE A 83 -10.67 13.77 -8.90
C ILE A 83 -10.72 14.74 -10.08
N ASN A 84 -9.77 14.65 -11.02
CA ASN A 84 -9.77 15.49 -12.20
C ASN A 84 -11.00 15.29 -13.08
N LYS A 85 -11.50 14.05 -13.21
CA LYS A 85 -12.75 13.75 -13.92
C LYS A 85 -13.94 14.41 -13.22
N ALA A 86 -14.02 14.31 -11.89
CA ALA A 86 -15.08 14.96 -11.11
C ALA A 86 -15.03 16.49 -11.25
N ILE A 87 -13.85 17.11 -11.16
CA ILE A 87 -13.66 18.55 -11.37
C ILE A 87 -14.10 18.96 -12.77
N LYS A 88 -13.75 18.19 -13.81
CA LYS A 88 -14.18 18.48 -15.19
C LYS A 88 -15.69 18.40 -15.34
N ALA A 89 -16.32 17.38 -14.78
CA ALA A 89 -17.78 17.23 -14.80
C ALA A 89 -18.47 18.38 -14.07
N GLN A 90 -17.96 18.76 -12.90
CA GLN A 90 -18.46 19.90 -12.14
C GLN A 90 -18.30 21.22 -12.90
N ARG A 91 -17.13 21.49 -13.48
CA ARG A 91 -16.89 22.69 -14.31
C ARG A 91 -17.81 22.73 -15.53
N PHE A 92 -18.01 21.58 -16.19
CA PHE A 92 -18.93 21.47 -17.32
C PHE A 92 -20.36 21.81 -16.90
N SER A 93 -20.85 21.20 -15.81
CA SER A 93 -22.18 21.48 -15.26
C SER A 93 -22.32 22.95 -14.88
N LEU A 94 -21.35 23.54 -14.17
CA LEU A 94 -21.35 24.96 -13.80
C LEU A 94 -21.38 25.87 -15.02
N ASN A 95 -20.54 25.62 -16.04
CA ASN A 95 -20.53 26.44 -17.24
C ASN A 95 -21.81 26.29 -18.06
N TYR A 96 -22.44 25.12 -18.04
CA TYR A 96 -23.74 24.88 -18.68
C TYR A 96 -24.86 25.68 -17.97
N HIS A 97 -24.93 25.62 -16.64
CA HIS A 97 -25.94 26.33 -15.84
C HIS A 97 -25.71 27.84 -15.76
N TYR A 98 -24.46 28.28 -15.91
CA TYR A 98 -24.02 29.68 -15.81
C TYR A 98 -23.16 30.09 -17.02
N PRO A 99 -23.78 30.19 -18.21
CA PRO A 99 -23.09 30.64 -19.42
C PRO A 99 -22.59 32.08 -19.29
N THR A 100 -21.62 32.43 -20.12
CA THR A 100 -21.10 33.79 -20.25
C THR A 100 -22.13 34.73 -20.92
N VAL A 101 -21.95 36.04 -20.77
CA VAL A 101 -22.85 37.04 -21.38
C VAL A 101 -22.94 36.88 -22.92
N ALA A 102 -21.83 36.52 -23.57
CA ALA A 102 -21.81 36.26 -25.00
C ALA A 102 -22.66 35.03 -25.40
N GLU A 103 -22.57 33.95 -24.63
CA GLU A 103 -23.38 32.74 -24.84
C GLU A 103 -24.87 32.98 -24.53
N ILE A 104 -25.19 33.81 -23.53
CA ILE A 104 -26.57 34.21 -23.23
C ILE A 104 -27.18 34.96 -24.43
N LYS A 105 -26.43 35.87 -25.05
CA LYS A 105 -26.88 36.58 -26.25
C LYS A 105 -27.24 35.60 -27.36
N ASP A 106 -26.38 34.62 -27.63
CA ASP A 106 -26.61 33.59 -28.66
C ASP A 106 -27.85 32.73 -28.36
N ILE A 107 -28.04 32.32 -27.10
CA ILE A 107 -29.23 31.57 -26.65
C ILE A 107 -30.53 32.35 -26.92
N VAL A 108 -30.51 33.66 -26.69
CA VAL A 108 -31.67 34.54 -26.94
C VAL A 108 -31.90 34.73 -28.44
N GLU A 109 -30.85 34.98 -29.23
CA GLU A 109 -30.93 35.17 -30.68
C GLU A 109 -31.40 33.91 -31.42
N THR A 110 -30.93 32.74 -31.00
CA THR A 110 -31.31 31.44 -31.57
C THR A 110 -32.68 30.93 -31.08
N LYS A 111 -33.34 31.66 -30.16
CA LYS A 111 -34.58 31.24 -29.50
C LYS A 111 -34.49 29.81 -28.95
N ALA A 112 -33.35 29.47 -28.33
CA ALA A 112 -33.14 28.11 -27.86
C ALA A 112 -34.19 27.71 -26.80
N PRO A 113 -34.62 26.44 -26.74
CA PRO A 113 -35.66 25.99 -25.81
C PRO A 113 -35.35 26.24 -24.32
N ARG A 114 -34.08 26.44 -23.98
CA ARG A 114 -33.58 26.56 -22.61
C ARG A 114 -33.71 27.94 -21.96
N ILE A 115 -34.28 28.95 -22.64
CA ILE A 115 -34.39 30.33 -22.12
C ILE A 115 -35.11 30.38 -20.76
N TYR A 116 -36.07 29.49 -20.51
CA TYR A 116 -36.85 29.41 -19.27
C TYR A 116 -36.69 28.07 -18.53
N GLU A 117 -35.48 27.50 -18.54
CA GLU A 117 -35.21 26.17 -17.95
C GLU A 117 -35.24 26.14 -16.40
N LYS A 118 -34.94 27.28 -15.75
CA LYS A 118 -34.82 27.36 -14.29
C LYS A 118 -36.19 27.53 -13.63
N THR A 119 -36.52 26.64 -12.71
CA THR A 119 -37.76 26.69 -11.89
C THR A 119 -37.43 26.69 -10.41
N SER A 120 -38.38 27.03 -9.53
CA SER A 120 -38.19 27.10 -8.07
C SER A 120 -37.73 25.79 -7.41
N HIS A 121 -37.87 24.66 -8.09
CA HIS A 121 -37.44 23.35 -7.61
C HIS A 121 -35.98 23.04 -7.94
N HIS A 122 -35.34 23.85 -8.79
CA HIS A 122 -33.95 23.68 -9.16
C HIS A 122 -33.01 24.35 -8.14
N HIS A 123 -31.86 23.73 -7.89
CA HIS A 123 -30.87 24.21 -6.93
C HIS A 123 -30.18 25.52 -7.35
N ASP A 124 -30.18 25.81 -8.66
CA ASP A 124 -29.59 27.01 -9.28
C ASP A 124 -30.62 28.11 -9.55
N PHE A 125 -31.83 28.00 -8.97
CA PHE A 125 -32.86 29.03 -9.08
C PHE A 125 -32.40 30.33 -8.42
N LEU A 126 -32.57 31.45 -9.14
CA LEU A 126 -32.13 32.80 -8.70
C LEU A 126 -30.64 32.92 -8.35
N HIS A 127 -29.80 32.02 -8.85
CA HIS A 127 -28.35 32.14 -8.74
C HIS A 127 -27.77 32.80 -10.00
N TYR A 128 -26.89 33.78 -9.81
CA TYR A 128 -26.30 34.58 -10.89
C TYR A 128 -24.77 34.53 -10.82
N LYS A 129 -24.14 34.43 -11.99
CA LYS A 129 -22.67 34.45 -12.14
C LYS A 129 -22.20 35.90 -12.32
N LEU A 130 -21.24 36.32 -11.49
CA LEU A 130 -20.68 37.68 -11.51
C LEU A 130 -19.24 37.75 -12.05
N GLY A 131 -18.60 36.59 -12.27
CA GLY A 131 -17.20 36.47 -12.68
C GLY A 131 -16.67 35.10 -12.33
#